data_AF-F4RLY2-F1
#
_entry.id   AF-F4RLY2-F1
#
_cell.length_a   1.000
_cell.length_b   1.000
_cell.length_c   1.000
_cell.angle_alpha   90.00
_cell.angle_beta   90.00
_cell.angle_gamma   90.00
#
_symmetry.space_group_name_H-M   'P 1'
#
loop_
_entity.id
_entity.type
_entity.pdbx_description
1 polymer ?
#
loop_
_entity_poly.entity_id
_entity_poly.type
_entity_poly.pdbx_seq_one_letter_code
_entity_poly.pdbx_strand_id
1 'polypeptide(L)'
;MSAGQVRTKATTKQTKTSAKGSENRTAQSKGYLKKGTGKTTTSSGPDRTDVIRKMLYEQKEEESQRLERLSTIIPSPEIHETIHRAWQIRLRERREKVNQRLERQYRSIDQALEELRLADLSLYLKTLKDSDGNIARLENVGSRVKDLGVNATGKLPGLFPRQMRIPSESSPSHGKVWDHDWKNPMNPLLDLNSN
;
A
#
# COMPACT_ATOMS: atom_id res chain seq x y z
N MET A 1 5.11 -43.02 19.52
CA MET A 1 4.53 -41.72 19.88
C MET A 1 4.07 -41.04 18.60
N SER A 2 2.78 -40.69 18.55
CA SER A 2 1.99 -40.49 17.32
C SER A 2 2.17 -39.10 16.72
N ALA A 3 2.26 -39.03 15.38
CA ALA A 3 2.33 -37.79 14.61
C ALA A 3 0.95 -37.12 14.53
N GLY A 4 0.85 -35.89 15.04
CA GLY A 4 -0.37 -35.08 15.01
C GLY A 4 -0.55 -34.37 13.65
N GLN A 5 -1.46 -34.88 12.82
CA GLN A 5 -1.94 -34.22 11.60
C GLN A 5 -3.09 -33.26 11.96
N VAL A 6 -2.87 -31.96 11.77
CA VAL A 6 -3.91 -30.92 11.94
C VAL A 6 -4.66 -30.74 10.62
N ARG A 7 -5.90 -31.24 10.55
CA ARG A 7 -6.86 -30.99 9.46
C ARG A 7 -7.64 -29.71 9.75
N THR A 8 -7.53 -28.68 8.92
CA THR A 8 -8.44 -27.52 8.92
C THR A 8 -9.53 -27.71 7.87
N LYS A 9 -10.80 -27.78 8.31
CA LYS A 9 -11.98 -27.81 7.42
C LYS A 9 -12.41 -26.38 7.08
N ALA A 10 -12.58 -26.07 5.80
CA ALA A 10 -13.19 -24.84 5.33
C ALA A 10 -14.72 -25.00 5.27
N THR A 11 -15.46 -24.10 5.92
CA THR A 11 -16.93 -24.05 5.90
C THR A 11 -17.39 -22.97 4.93
N THR A 12 -17.94 -23.40 3.79
CA THR A 12 -18.65 -22.55 2.83
C THR A 12 -20.12 -22.45 3.23
N LYS A 13 -20.58 -21.26 3.63
CA LYS A 13 -22.02 -20.98 3.80
C LYS A 13 -22.57 -20.37 2.52
N GLN A 14 -23.42 -21.13 1.83
CA GLN A 14 -24.27 -20.64 0.75
C GLN A 14 -25.55 -20.03 1.35
N THR A 15 -25.85 -18.78 1.04
CA THR A 15 -27.15 -18.17 1.29
C THR A 15 -27.90 -18.03 -0.04
N LYS A 16 -29.00 -18.77 -0.16
CA LYS A 16 -30.02 -18.61 -1.21
C LYS A 16 -30.92 -17.43 -0.84
N THR A 17 -31.04 -16.44 -1.72
CA THR A 17 -32.15 -15.47 -1.67
C THR A 17 -32.76 -15.34 -3.05
N SER A 18 -34.07 -15.58 -3.11
CA SER A 18 -34.94 -15.49 -4.27
C SER A 18 -35.32 -14.05 -4.60
N ALA A 19 -35.30 -13.73 -5.90
CA ALA A 19 -36.13 -12.80 -6.67
C ALA A 19 -36.61 -11.47 -6.03
N LYS A 20 -36.23 -10.34 -6.65
CA LYS A 20 -37.14 -9.32 -7.25
C LYS A 20 -36.31 -8.33 -8.08
N GLY A 21 -36.85 -7.93 -9.23
CA GLY A 21 -36.13 -7.30 -10.32
C GLY A 21 -35.77 -5.83 -10.15
N SER A 22 -34.79 -5.39 -10.93
CA SER A 22 -34.69 -4.02 -11.42
C SER A 22 -34.10 -4.06 -12.83
N GLU A 23 -34.95 -3.82 -13.81
CA GLU A 23 -34.58 -3.46 -15.18
C GLU A 23 -33.72 -2.18 -15.11
N ASN A 24 -32.45 -2.26 -15.52
CA ASN A 24 -31.62 -1.14 -16.00
C ASN A 24 -30.17 -1.59 -16.24
N ARG A 25 -29.97 -2.61 -17.09
CA ARG A 25 -28.64 -2.95 -17.64
C ARG A 25 -28.75 -3.33 -19.12
N THR A 26 -29.32 -2.43 -19.91
CA THR A 26 -29.34 -2.51 -21.38
C THR A 26 -28.94 -1.16 -21.98
N ALA A 27 -27.73 -0.73 -21.66
CA ALA A 27 -27.00 0.24 -22.47
C ALA A 27 -25.51 -0.07 -22.32
N GLN A 28 -24.77 -0.08 -23.43
CA GLN A 28 -23.31 -0.26 -23.54
C GLN A 28 -22.73 -1.65 -23.87
N SER A 29 -23.44 -2.50 -24.63
CA SER A 29 -22.77 -3.57 -25.41
C SER A 29 -22.99 -3.50 -26.93
N LYS A 30 -23.77 -2.53 -27.43
CA LYS A 30 -23.91 -2.25 -28.86
C LYS A 30 -22.90 -1.19 -29.28
N GLY A 31 -21.73 -1.61 -29.74
CA GLY A 31 -20.77 -0.63 -30.24
C GLY A 31 -19.49 -1.11 -30.90
N TYR A 32 -19.11 -2.40 -30.88
CA TYR A 32 -17.82 -2.80 -31.50
C TYR A 32 -17.84 -4.22 -32.06
N LEU A 33 -18.78 -4.55 -32.95
CA LEU A 33 -18.59 -5.65 -33.90
C LEU A 33 -19.04 -5.21 -35.29
N LYS A 34 -18.34 -4.21 -35.85
CA LYS A 34 -18.38 -3.97 -37.30
C LYS A 34 -17.40 -4.96 -37.92
N LYS A 35 -17.93 -6.07 -38.44
CA LYS A 35 -17.22 -7.06 -39.25
C LYS A 35 -16.78 -6.39 -40.55
N GLY A 36 -15.57 -5.82 -40.54
CA GLY A 36 -14.92 -5.30 -41.73
C GLY A 36 -14.43 -6.47 -42.58
N THR A 37 -15.07 -6.64 -43.73
CA THR A 37 -14.61 -7.48 -44.83
C THR A 37 -13.29 -6.94 -45.39
N GLY A 38 -12.22 -7.73 -45.27
CA GLY A 38 -11.11 -7.80 -46.21
C GLY A 38 -10.26 -6.55 -46.44
N LYS A 39 -9.15 -6.43 -45.70
CA LYS A 39 -7.86 -6.04 -46.29
C LYS A 39 -6.72 -6.69 -45.49
N THR A 40 -6.25 -7.84 -45.97
CA THR A 40 -4.97 -8.43 -45.57
C THR A 40 -3.85 -7.54 -46.09
N THR A 41 -3.57 -6.45 -45.38
CA THR A 41 -2.23 -5.88 -45.37
C THR A 41 -1.34 -6.91 -44.70
N THR A 42 -0.41 -7.47 -45.45
CA THR A 42 0.78 -8.16 -44.97
C THR A 42 1.55 -7.24 -44.01
N SER A 43 1.07 -7.08 -42.78
CA SER A 43 1.79 -6.41 -41.72
C SER A 43 2.95 -7.32 -41.33
N SER A 44 4.11 -7.00 -41.88
CA SER A 44 5.42 -7.61 -41.66
C SER A 44 5.92 -7.34 -40.23
N GLY A 45 5.15 -7.79 -39.23
CA GLY A 45 5.46 -7.64 -37.81
C GLY A 45 4.72 -8.70 -37.00
N PRO A 46 5.29 -9.17 -35.88
CA PRO A 46 4.65 -10.19 -35.05
C PRO A 46 3.29 -9.66 -34.59
N ASP A 47 2.25 -10.49 -34.75
CA ASP A 47 0.89 -10.13 -34.36
C ASP A 47 0.88 -9.72 -32.89
N ARG A 48 0.26 -8.60 -32.53
CA ARG A 48 0.31 -8.04 -31.16
C ARG A 48 -0.13 -9.07 -30.13
N THR A 49 -1.03 -9.98 -30.53
CA THR A 49 -1.50 -11.09 -29.69
C THR A 49 -0.43 -12.16 -29.46
N ASP A 50 0.45 -12.42 -30.42
CA ASP A 50 1.60 -13.33 -30.29
C ASP A 50 2.68 -12.76 -29.38
N VAL A 51 2.93 -11.45 -29.45
CA VAL A 51 3.86 -10.76 -28.54
C VAL A 51 3.37 -10.85 -27.09
N ILE A 52 2.08 -10.59 -26.86
CA ILE A 52 1.48 -10.70 -25.53
C ILE A 52 1.51 -12.15 -25.05
N ARG A 53 1.21 -13.14 -25.92
CA ARG A 53 1.34 -14.57 -25.58
C ARG A 53 2.77 -14.94 -25.21
N LYS A 54 3.77 -14.45 -25.95
CA LYS A 54 5.19 -14.68 -25.66
C LYS A 54 5.65 -14.05 -24.34
N MET A 55 5.05 -12.93 -23.92
CA MET A 55 5.34 -12.29 -22.63
C MET A 55 4.62 -12.96 -21.45
N LEU A 56 3.40 -13.46 -21.65
CA LEU A 56 2.59 -14.08 -20.60
C LEU A 56 2.95 -15.55 -20.37
N TYR A 57 3.36 -16.26 -21.41
CA TYR A 57 3.79 -17.65 -21.30
C TYR A 57 5.31 -17.71 -21.26
N GLU A 58 5.82 -18.34 -20.21
CA GLU A 58 7.25 -18.53 -20.00
C GLU A 58 7.86 -19.20 -21.23
N GLN A 59 8.80 -18.48 -21.88
CA GLN A 59 9.62 -19.11 -22.89
C GLN A 59 10.42 -20.20 -22.17
N LYS A 60 10.26 -21.46 -22.59
CA LYS A 60 11.10 -22.56 -22.11
C LYS A 60 12.53 -22.30 -22.56
N GLU A 61 13.27 -21.49 -21.81
CA GLU A 61 14.72 -21.50 -21.89
C GLU A 61 15.17 -22.91 -21.51
N GLU A 62 16.08 -23.49 -22.27
CA GLU A 62 16.63 -24.79 -21.91
C GLU A 62 17.32 -24.68 -20.54
N GLU A 63 16.99 -25.58 -19.62
CA GLU A 63 17.48 -25.55 -18.24
C GLU A 63 19.01 -25.53 -18.17
N SER A 64 19.69 -26.11 -19.17
CA SER A 64 21.13 -26.06 -19.38
C SER A 64 21.67 -24.62 -19.43
N GLN A 65 21.09 -23.78 -20.29
CA GLN A 65 21.50 -22.38 -20.47
C GLN A 65 21.25 -21.57 -19.18
N ARG A 66 20.17 -21.88 -18.46
CA ARG A 66 19.87 -21.25 -17.17
C ARG A 66 20.94 -21.60 -16.13
N LEU A 67 21.34 -22.87 -16.05
CA LEU A 67 22.36 -23.33 -15.10
C LEU A 67 23.75 -22.77 -15.40
N GLU A 68 24.13 -22.67 -16.68
CA GLU A 68 25.38 -22.00 -17.09
C GLU A 68 25.41 -20.52 -16.70
N ARG A 69 24.29 -19.80 -16.90
CA ARG A 69 24.18 -18.41 -16.42
C ARG A 69 24.29 -18.33 -14.90
N LEU A 70 23.69 -19.26 -14.16
CA LEU A 70 23.77 -19.27 -12.70
C LEU A 70 25.19 -19.56 -12.20
N SER A 71 25.92 -20.49 -12.83
CA SER A 71 27.30 -20.82 -12.43
C SER A 71 28.28 -19.67 -12.69
N THR A 72 28.05 -18.84 -13.72
CA THR A 72 28.89 -17.64 -13.93
C THR A 72 28.74 -16.59 -12.83
N ILE A 73 27.55 -16.45 -12.25
CA ILE A 73 27.25 -15.46 -11.21
C ILE A 73 27.64 -15.99 -9.83
N ILE A 74 27.37 -17.28 -9.59
CA ILE A 74 27.64 -17.94 -8.32
C ILE A 74 28.49 -19.19 -8.59
N PRO A 75 29.80 -19.14 -8.31
CA PRO A 75 30.72 -20.24 -8.62
C PRO A 75 30.45 -21.52 -7.84
N SER A 76 29.89 -21.43 -6.62
CA SER A 76 29.61 -22.59 -5.78
C SER A 76 28.29 -22.47 -5.00
N PRO A 77 27.59 -23.60 -4.74
CA PRO A 77 26.36 -23.60 -3.97
C PRO A 77 26.57 -23.17 -2.51
N GLU A 78 27.73 -23.46 -1.93
CA GLU A 78 28.07 -23.07 -0.56
C GLU A 78 28.12 -21.54 -0.39
N ILE A 79 28.62 -20.83 -1.40
CA ILE A 79 28.64 -19.36 -1.41
C ILE A 79 27.21 -18.82 -1.44
N HIS A 80 26.33 -19.42 -2.26
CA HIS A 80 24.92 -19.04 -2.29
C HIS A 80 24.26 -19.18 -0.90
N GLU A 81 24.43 -20.33 -0.26
CA GLU A 81 23.86 -20.59 1.06
C GLU A 81 24.39 -19.62 2.12
N THR A 82 25.68 -19.31 2.06
CA THR A 82 26.32 -18.36 2.98
C THR A 82 25.77 -16.95 2.80
N ILE A 83 25.69 -16.46 1.56
CA ILE A 83 25.11 -15.15 1.24
C ILE A 83 23.65 -15.10 1.73
N HIS A 84 22.88 -16.15 1.45
CA HIS A 84 21.48 -16.22 1.84
C HIS A 84 21.31 -16.21 3.36
N ARG A 85 22.09 -17.00 4.10
CA ARG A 85 22.08 -17.00 5.57
C ARG A 85 22.49 -15.64 6.14
N ALA A 86 23.56 -15.04 5.62
CA ALA A 86 24.00 -13.71 6.04
C ALA A 86 22.93 -12.64 5.80
N TRP A 87 22.24 -12.70 4.65
CA TRP A 87 21.12 -11.81 4.33
C TRP A 87 19.95 -11.98 5.30
N GLN A 88 19.58 -13.22 5.63
CA GLN A 88 18.51 -13.51 6.59
C GLN A 88 18.85 -12.98 7.99
N ILE A 89 20.09 -13.15 8.44
CA ILE A 89 20.58 -12.60 9.71
C ILE A 89 20.48 -11.07 9.68
N ARG A 90 20.98 -10.41 8.64
CA ARG A 90 20.87 -8.95 8.48
C ARG A 90 19.43 -8.46 8.52
N LEU A 91 18.49 -9.19 7.89
CA LEU A 91 17.08 -8.84 7.90
C LEU A 91 16.45 -9.01 9.30
N ARG A 92 16.88 -10.01 10.06
CA ARG A 92 16.51 -10.19 11.46
C ARG A 92 17.01 -9.02 12.31
N GLU A 93 18.30 -8.71 12.23
CA GLU A 93 18.90 -7.59 12.98
C GLU A 93 18.23 -6.26 12.66
N ARG A 94 17.88 -6.01 11.39
CA ARG A 94 17.17 -4.79 10.99
C ARG A 94 15.79 -4.70 11.67
N ARG A 95 15.06 -5.81 11.75
CA ARG A 95 13.77 -5.88 12.44
C ARG A 95 13.94 -5.65 13.94
N GLU A 96 14.92 -6.29 14.56
CA GLU A 96 15.19 -6.14 15.99
C GLU A 96 15.58 -4.69 16.34
N LYS A 97 16.43 -4.04 15.52
CA LYS A 97 16.79 -2.61 15.71
C LYS A 97 15.57 -1.69 15.61
N VAL A 98 14.68 -1.93 14.64
CA VAL A 98 13.44 -1.14 14.51
C VAL A 98 12.53 -1.37 15.72
N ASN A 99 12.35 -2.62 16.14
CA ASN A 99 11.53 -2.95 17.30
C ASN A 99 12.08 -2.33 18.60
N GLN A 100 13.39 -2.38 18.82
CA GLN A 100 14.02 -1.72 19.97
C GLN A 100 13.82 -0.21 19.96
N ARG A 101 13.90 0.43 18.78
CA ARG A 101 13.63 1.87 18.66
C ARG A 101 12.17 2.18 19.00
N LEU A 102 11.23 1.41 18.47
CA LEU A 102 9.81 1.58 18.75
C LEU A 102 9.52 1.35 20.24
N GLU A 103 10.08 0.32 20.84
CA GLU A 103 9.91 0.03 22.27
C GLU A 103 10.41 1.18 23.15
N ARG A 104 11.57 1.78 22.83
CA ARG A 104 12.06 2.98 23.53
C ARG A 104 11.10 4.16 23.39
N GLN A 105 10.54 4.37 22.20
CA GLN A 105 9.55 5.41 21.96
C GLN A 105 8.29 5.17 22.78
N TYR A 106 7.77 3.93 22.80
CA TYR A 106 6.61 3.56 23.62
C TYR A 106 6.87 3.79 25.10
N ARG A 107 7.99 3.30 25.64
CA ARG A 107 8.36 3.54 27.04
C ARG A 107 8.44 5.02 27.39
N SER A 108 9.01 5.83 26.50
CA SER A 108 9.09 7.28 26.69
C SER A 108 7.71 7.94 26.68
N ILE A 109 6.78 7.47 25.84
CA ILE A 109 5.40 7.96 25.80
C ILE A 109 4.66 7.57 27.08
N ASP A 110 4.80 6.32 27.53
CA ASP A 110 4.15 5.82 28.74
C ASP A 110 4.61 6.59 29.97
N GLN A 111 5.93 6.82 30.11
CA GLN A 111 6.49 7.66 31.18
C GLN A 111 5.91 9.07 31.17
N ALA A 112 5.88 9.73 30.01
CA ALA A 112 5.32 11.07 29.90
C ALA A 112 3.81 11.12 30.22
N LEU A 113 3.06 10.07 29.88
CA LEU A 113 1.63 9.96 30.22
C LEU A 113 1.41 9.73 31.72
N GLU A 114 2.27 8.94 32.37
CA GLU A 114 2.26 8.75 33.83
C GLU A 114 2.56 10.05 34.56
N GLU A 115 3.60 10.79 34.14
CA GLU A 115 3.92 12.12 34.68
C GLU A 115 2.76 13.10 34.50
N LEU A 116 2.16 13.13 33.32
CA LEU A 116 0.99 13.98 33.04
C LEU A 116 -0.21 13.61 33.91
N ARG A 117 -0.47 12.32 34.11
CA ARG A 117 -1.56 11.82 34.97
C ARG A 117 -1.39 12.27 36.41
N LEU A 118 -0.16 12.31 36.92
CA LEU A 118 0.14 12.75 38.29
C LEU A 118 0.05 14.27 38.44
N ALA A 119 0.46 15.03 37.42
CA ALA A 119 0.43 16.49 37.45
C ALA A 119 -0.97 17.09 37.21
N ASP A 120 -1.65 16.67 36.13
CA ASP A 120 -2.98 17.16 35.76
C ASP A 120 -3.83 16.09 35.07
N LEU A 121 -4.83 15.61 35.82
CA LEU A 121 -5.76 14.60 35.35
C LEU A 121 -6.63 15.08 34.17
N SER A 122 -6.96 16.38 34.11
CA SER A 122 -7.83 16.93 33.06
C SER A 122 -7.15 16.90 31.69
N LEU A 123 -5.86 17.24 31.64
CA LEU A 123 -5.04 17.16 30.44
C LEU A 123 -4.81 15.72 30.02
N TYR A 124 -4.51 14.83 30.96
CA TYR A 124 -4.39 13.40 30.68
C TYR A 124 -5.65 12.83 30.00
N LEU A 125 -6.84 13.10 30.55
CA LEU A 125 -8.12 12.69 29.95
C LEU A 125 -8.35 13.29 28.57
N LYS A 126 -7.82 14.48 28.28
CA LYS A 126 -7.88 15.11 26.97
C LYS A 126 -6.96 14.41 25.96
N THR A 127 -5.76 14.00 26.36
CA THR A 127 -4.83 13.28 25.46
C THR A 127 -5.32 11.88 25.05
N LEU A 128 -6.17 11.26 25.87
CA LEU A 128 -6.79 9.97 25.59
C LEU A 128 -7.99 10.07 24.64
N LYS A 129 -8.56 11.26 24.47
CA LYS A 129 -9.73 11.51 23.63
C LYS A 129 -9.28 12.09 22.30
N ASP A 130 -9.76 11.52 21.20
CA ASP A 130 -9.61 12.13 19.88
C ASP A 130 -10.45 13.42 19.77
N SER A 131 -10.31 14.17 18.66
CA SER A 131 -11.09 15.40 18.38
C SER A 131 -12.60 15.22 18.54
N ASP A 132 -13.08 13.99 18.38
CA ASP A 132 -14.49 13.60 18.43
C ASP A 132 -14.89 13.01 19.80
N GLY A 133 -14.02 13.08 20.80
CA GLY A 133 -14.26 12.58 22.16
C GLY A 133 -14.19 11.05 22.32
N ASN A 134 -13.86 10.33 21.24
CA ASN A 134 -13.73 8.88 21.25
C ASN A 134 -12.33 8.45 21.71
N ILE A 135 -12.26 7.34 22.46
CA ILE A 135 -11.00 6.74 22.96
C ILE A 135 -10.41 5.75 21.93
N ALA A 136 -11.14 5.47 20.85
CA ALA A 136 -10.81 4.46 19.86
C ALA A 136 -9.79 4.97 18.82
N ARG A 137 -8.50 4.85 19.16
CA ARG A 137 -7.39 4.91 18.22
C ARG A 137 -7.66 4.00 17.02
N LEU A 138 -7.78 4.60 15.83
CA LEU A 138 -7.62 3.93 14.53
C LEU A 138 -8.60 2.79 14.21
N GLU A 139 -9.84 2.80 14.74
CA GLU A 139 -10.88 1.92 14.18
C GLU A 139 -11.27 2.40 12.77
N ASN A 140 -10.77 1.69 11.76
CA ASN A 140 -11.28 1.62 10.39
C ASN A 140 -11.88 2.92 9.83
N VAL A 141 -11.03 3.90 9.53
CA VAL A 141 -11.44 5.16 8.86
C VAL A 141 -12.10 4.93 7.48
N GLY A 142 -11.97 3.73 6.91
CA GLY A 142 -12.67 3.34 5.68
C GLY A 142 -14.20 3.24 5.80
N SER A 143 -14.75 3.08 7.01
CA SER A 143 -16.19 2.82 7.21
C SER A 143 -17.03 4.07 7.46
N ARG A 144 -16.41 5.22 7.80
CA ARG A 144 -17.10 6.47 8.22
C ARG A 144 -16.98 7.63 7.22
N VAL A 145 -16.53 7.37 6.00
CA VAL A 145 -16.27 8.41 4.97
C VAL A 145 -17.54 9.17 4.56
N LYS A 146 -18.75 8.61 4.78
CA LYS A 146 -20.01 9.27 4.40
C LYS A 146 -20.49 10.36 5.38
N ASP A 147 -20.09 10.29 6.65
CA ASP A 147 -20.58 11.20 7.70
C ASP A 147 -19.49 12.14 8.23
N LEU A 148 -18.22 11.86 7.91
CA LEU A 148 -17.10 12.76 8.18
C LEU A 148 -17.13 13.90 7.16
N GLY A 149 -17.71 15.03 7.55
CA GLY A 149 -17.66 16.27 6.80
C GLY A 149 -16.24 16.51 6.30
N VAL A 150 -16.03 16.28 5.00
CA VAL A 150 -14.75 16.51 4.36
C VAL A 150 -14.54 18.01 4.42
N ASN A 151 -13.75 18.47 5.39
CA ASN A 151 -13.25 19.83 5.41
C ASN A 151 -12.72 20.14 4.00
N ALA A 152 -12.96 21.32 3.45
CA ALA A 152 -12.62 21.69 2.06
C ALA A 152 -11.13 21.48 1.66
N THR A 153 -10.28 21.11 2.63
CA THR A 153 -8.86 20.74 2.49
C THR A 153 -8.60 19.23 2.27
N GLY A 154 -9.63 18.36 2.32
CA GLY A 154 -9.49 16.91 2.15
C GLY A 154 -8.77 16.18 3.29
N LYS A 155 -8.56 16.85 4.44
CA LYS A 155 -7.90 16.30 5.63
C LYS A 155 -8.92 15.52 6.46
N LEU A 156 -8.77 14.20 6.49
CA LEU A 156 -9.54 13.32 7.38
C LEU A 156 -8.79 13.20 8.71
N PRO A 157 -9.47 13.33 9.87
CA PRO A 157 -8.84 13.13 11.17
C PRO A 157 -8.30 11.70 11.28
N GLY A 158 -7.16 11.54 11.95
CA GLY A 158 -6.50 10.24 12.13
C GLY A 158 -5.78 9.69 10.89
N LEU A 159 -5.81 10.36 9.74
CA LEU A 159 -5.00 9.99 8.56
C LEU A 159 -3.73 10.84 8.45
N PHE A 160 -2.70 10.23 7.86
CA PHE A 160 -1.53 10.98 7.44
C PHE A 160 -1.89 12.06 6.41
N PRO A 161 -1.28 13.25 6.48
CA PRO A 161 -1.47 14.29 5.47
C PRO A 161 -1.09 13.79 4.08
N ARG A 162 -1.93 14.07 3.07
CA ARG A 162 -1.65 13.70 1.67
C ARG A 162 -0.40 14.38 1.10
N GLN A 163 0.00 15.51 1.68
CA GLN A 163 1.19 16.26 1.32
C GLN A 163 2.49 15.55 1.78
N MET A 164 2.40 14.62 2.73
CA MET A 164 3.54 13.83 3.18
C MET A 164 3.90 12.81 2.10
N ARG A 165 5.01 13.05 1.40
CA ARG A 165 5.48 12.20 0.30
C ARG A 165 6.32 11.03 0.82
N ILE A 166 6.29 9.92 0.07
CA ILE A 166 7.21 8.81 0.27
C ILE A 166 8.60 9.23 -0.23
N PRO A 167 9.69 8.89 0.48
CA PRO A 167 11.04 9.14 0.00
C PRO A 167 11.27 8.53 -1.39
N SER A 168 11.78 9.32 -2.34
CA SER A 168 12.18 8.89 -3.68
C SER A 168 13.71 8.71 -3.76
N GLU A 169 14.17 7.88 -4.70
CA GLU A 169 15.61 7.60 -4.88
C GLU A 169 16.41 8.81 -5.38
N SER A 170 15.80 9.63 -6.24
CA SER A 170 16.38 10.90 -6.68
C SER A 170 15.69 12.08 -6.00
N SER A 171 16.48 13.09 -5.65
CA SER A 171 15.93 14.38 -5.20
C SER A 171 15.21 15.08 -6.35
N PRO A 172 14.09 15.77 -6.09
CA PRO A 172 13.51 16.71 -7.04
C PRO A 172 14.55 17.73 -7.53
N SER A 173 14.34 18.32 -8.72
CA SER A 173 15.27 19.30 -9.31
C SER A 173 15.73 20.37 -8.31
N HIS A 174 16.98 20.80 -8.42
CA HIS A 174 17.63 21.74 -7.51
C HIS A 174 16.72 22.97 -7.24
N GLY A 175 16.23 23.11 -6.00
CA GLY A 175 15.29 24.16 -5.59
C GLY A 175 13.85 23.73 -5.28
N LYS A 176 13.45 22.48 -5.56
CA LYS A 176 12.10 21.93 -5.24
C LYS A 176 12.09 20.81 -4.19
N VAL A 177 13.18 20.66 -3.44
CA VAL A 177 13.27 19.63 -2.38
C VAL A 177 12.36 20.00 -1.19
N TRP A 178 12.25 21.30 -0.92
CA TRP A 178 11.42 21.85 0.15
C TRP A 178 10.73 23.13 -0.32
N ASP A 179 9.41 23.21 -0.16
CA ASP A 179 8.63 24.40 -0.50
C ASP A 179 8.70 25.41 0.66
N HIS A 180 9.63 26.36 0.59
CA HIS A 180 9.78 27.42 1.61
C HIS A 180 8.59 28.40 1.64
N ASP A 181 7.89 28.54 0.51
CA ASP A 181 6.71 29.41 0.37
C ASP A 181 5.39 28.68 0.69
N TRP A 182 5.46 27.57 1.44
CA TRP A 182 4.25 26.81 1.78
C TRP A 182 3.27 27.69 2.57
N LYS A 183 2.08 27.90 2.01
CA LYS A 183 0.97 28.62 2.63
C LYS A 183 -0.13 27.65 3.02
N ASN A 184 -0.75 27.87 4.19
CA ASN A 184 -1.96 27.15 4.56
C ASN A 184 -3.06 27.53 3.56
N PRO A 185 -3.66 26.59 2.80
CA PRO A 185 -4.68 26.87 1.79
C PRO A 185 -6.03 27.37 2.35
N MET A 186 -6.05 27.86 3.59
CA MET A 186 -7.25 28.24 4.35
C MET A 186 -7.13 29.58 5.06
N ASN A 187 -6.20 30.46 4.65
CA ASN A 187 -6.17 31.86 5.11
C ASN A 187 -6.93 32.76 4.11
N PRO A 188 -8.26 32.93 4.22
CA PRO A 188 -9.03 33.83 3.35
C PRO A 188 -8.70 35.32 3.56
N LEU A 189 -7.88 35.67 4.55
CA LEU A 189 -7.57 37.06 4.93
C LEU A 189 -6.37 37.69 4.19
N LEU A 190 -5.62 36.93 3.38
CA LEU A 190 -4.44 37.46 2.68
C LEU A 190 -4.64 37.69 1.18
N ASP A 191 -5.70 37.16 0.57
CA ASP A 191 -5.94 37.27 -0.88
C ASP A 191 -6.72 38.55 -1.27
N LEU A 192 -7.10 39.41 -0.32
CA LEU A 192 -7.87 40.64 -0.57
C LEU A 192 -7.02 41.89 -0.85
N ASN A 193 -5.70 41.83 -0.69
CA ASN A 193 -4.81 42.99 -0.83
C ASN A 193 -3.81 42.88 -2.00
N SER A 194 -4.02 41.96 -2.94
CA SER A 194 -3.24 41.88 -4.18
C SER A 194 -4.11 42.22 -5.39
N ASN A 195 -4.39 43.51 -5.57
CA ASN A 195 -4.81 44.12 -6.83
C ASN A 195 -4.11 45.47 -6.96
#